data_AF-A0A376F4U1-F1
#
_entry.id   AF-A0A376F4U1-F1
#
_cell.length_a   1.000
_cell.length_b   1.000
_cell.length_c   1.000
_cell.angle_alpha   90.00
_cell.angle_beta   90.00
_cell.angle_gamma   90.00
#
_symmetry.space_group_name_H-M   'P 1'
#
loop_
_entity.id
_entity.type
_entity.pdbx_description
1 polymer ?
#
loop_
_entity_poly.entity_id
_entity_poly.type
_entity_poly.pdbx_seq_one_letter_code
_entity_poly.pdbx_strand_id
1 'polypeptide(L)' 'MQGKALQDFVIDKIDDLKGQDIIAIDVKGKSSITDCMIICTGTSTRHVVSIADHVVQESRAAGLLPAGC' A
#
# COMPACT_ATOMS: atom_id res chain seq x y z
N MET A 1 14.05 -3.99 10.10
CA MET A 1 13.37 -2.73 10.49
C MET A 1 12.64 -2.03 9.34
N GLN A 2 12.91 -2.32 8.05
CA GLN A 2 12.31 -1.57 6.93
C GLN A 2 10.84 -1.96 6.59
N GLY A 3 10.45 -3.23 6.70
CA GLY A 3 9.11 -3.69 6.26
C GLY A 3 7.94 -3.06 7.01
N LYS A 4 8.05 -2.90 8.34
CA LYS A 4 6.95 -2.36 9.16
C LYS A 4 6.71 -0.86 8.93
N ALA A 5 7.78 -0.07 8.81
CA ALA A 5 7.66 1.36 8.55
C ALA A 5 7.04 1.63 7.17
N LEU A 6 7.41 0.84 6.14
CA LEU A 6 6.79 0.93 4.82
C LEU A 6 5.32 0.52 4.85
N GLN A 7 4.99 -0.54 5.59
CA GLN A 7 3.63 -1.00 5.76
C GLN A 7 2.75 0.06 6.40
N ASP A 8 3.19 0.65 7.51
CA ASP A 8 2.45 1.69 8.23
C ASP A 8 2.25 2.93 7.34
N PHE A 9 3.27 3.32 6.55
CA PHE A 9 3.17 4.39 5.56
C PHE A 9 2.09 4.12 4.50
N VAL A 10 2.09 2.92 3.91
CA VAL A 10 1.09 2.59 2.87
C VAL A 10 -0.31 2.54 3.46
N ILE A 11 -0.49 2.02 4.68
CA ILE A 11 -1.79 2.00 5.37
C ILE A 11 -2.29 3.44 5.61
N ASP A 12 -1.42 4.33 6.09
CA ASP A 12 -1.72 5.75 6.29
C ASP A 12 -2.23 6.39 4.99
N LYS A 13 -1.55 6.13 3.85
CA LYS A 13 -1.94 6.69 2.55
C LYS A 13 -3.22 6.11 1.96
N ILE A 14 -3.55 4.87 2.31
CA ILE A 14 -4.85 4.29 1.97
C ILE A 14 -5.97 4.92 2.83
N ASP A 15 -5.70 5.23 4.10
CA ASP A 15 -6.68 5.84 5.02
C ASP A 15 -6.93 7.34 4.73
N ASP A 16 -5.92 8.05 4.21
CA ASP A 16 -6.04 9.43 3.71
C ASP A 16 -7.20 9.55 2.70
N LEU A 17 -7.38 8.52 1.86
CA LEU A 17 -8.47 8.45 0.88
C LEU A 17 -9.68 7.63 1.32
N LYS A 18 -9.76 7.21 2.58
CA LYS A 18 -10.89 6.45 3.13
C LYS A 18 -11.06 5.07 2.48
N GLY A 19 -9.95 4.39 2.19
CA GLY A 19 -9.95 2.96 1.91
C GLY A 19 -10.53 2.17 3.07
N GLN A 20 -11.32 1.14 2.77
CA GLN A 20 -12.02 0.31 3.75
C GLN A 20 -11.34 -1.06 3.89
N ASP A 21 -11.63 -1.77 4.97
CA ASP A 21 -11.16 -3.14 5.21
C ASP A 21 -9.65 -3.32 4.96
N ILE A 22 -8.84 -2.40 5.47
CA ILE A 22 -7.39 -2.43 5.28
C ILE A 22 -6.80 -3.57 6.11
N ILE A 23 -6.27 -4.59 5.43
CA ILE A 23 -5.68 -5.78 6.04
C ILE A 23 -4.23 -5.87 5.59
N ALA A 24 -3.32 -5.96 6.56
CA ALA A 24 -1.92 -6.25 6.29
C ALA A 24 -1.60 -7.71 6.61
N ILE A 25 -0.98 -8.38 5.65
CA ILE A 25 -0.64 -9.79 5.71
C ILE A 25 0.88 -9.93 5.63
N ASP A 26 1.45 -10.56 6.66
CA ASP A 26 2.84 -10.99 6.64
C ASP A 26 2.98 -12.28 5.81
N VAL A 27 3.64 -12.14 4.66
CA VAL A 27 3.89 -13.24 3.71
C VAL A 27 5.35 -13.67 3.71
N LYS A 28 6.15 -13.19 4.67
CA LYS A 28 7.54 -13.60 4.84
C LYS A 28 7.65 -15.12 5.01
N GLY A 29 8.49 -15.73 4.20
CA GLY A 29 8.67 -17.19 4.18
C GLY A 29 7.57 -17.99 3.48
N LYS A 30 6.47 -17.33 3.06
CA LYS A 30 5.44 -17.93 2.19
C LYS A 30 5.64 -17.58 0.71
N SER A 31 6.30 -16.45 0.43
CA SER A 31 6.69 -16.00 -0.90
C SER A 31 8.14 -15.50 -0.88
N SER A 32 8.87 -15.70 -1.98
CA SER A 32 10.22 -15.16 -2.17
C SER A 32 10.24 -13.76 -2.79
N ILE A 33 9.06 -13.23 -3.16
CA ILE A 33 8.95 -11.97 -3.91
C ILE A 33 8.78 -10.76 -2.98
N THR A 34 7.96 -10.89 -1.93
CA THR A 34 7.65 -9.80 -1.00
C THR A 34 7.53 -10.32 0.42
N ASP A 35 7.82 -9.46 1.40
CA ASP A 35 7.69 -9.74 2.83
C ASP A 35 6.29 -9.38 3.37
N CYS A 36 5.58 -8.44 2.74
CA CYS A 36 4.29 -7.94 3.19
C CYS A 36 3.32 -7.75 2.02
N MET A 37 2.03 -7.97 2.27
CA MET A 37 0.94 -7.70 1.35
C MET A 37 -0.13 -6.89 2.07
N ILE A 38 -0.62 -5.83 1.45
CA ILE A 38 -1.70 -4.99 1.99
C ILE A 38 -2.89 -5.10 1.05
N ILE A 39 -4.07 -5.36 1.60
CA ILE A 39 -5.34 -5.46 0.88
C ILE A 39 -6.27 -4.38 1.44
N CYS A 40 -6.96 -3.65 0.56
CA CYS A 40 -8.01 -2.71 0.95
C CYS A 40 -9.16 -2.73 -0.06
N THR A 41 -10.31 -2.24 0.38
CA THR A 41 -11.54 -2.12 -0.39
C THR A 41 -11.80 -0.66 -0.72
N GLY A 42 -12.02 -0.36 -2.00
CA GLY A 42 -12.54 0.92 -2.45
C GLY A 42 -14.04 0.83 -2.74
N THR A 43 -14.75 1.94 -2.60
CA THR A 43 -16.22 2.02 -2.82
C THR A 43 -16.64 2.01 -4.30
N SER A 44 -15.70 2.24 -5.22
CA SER A 44 -15.91 2.18 -6.67
C SER A 44 -14.59 1.97 -7.40
N THR A 45 -14.61 1.59 -8.68
CA THR A 45 -13.40 1.46 -9.50
C THR A 45 -12.58 2.75 -9.52
N ARG A 46 -13.24 3.91 -9.65
CA ARG A 46 -12.54 5.21 -9.63
C ARG A 46 -11.87 5.46 -8.28
N HIS A 47 -12.53 5.08 -7.19
CA HIS A 47 -11.97 5.23 -5.85
C HIS A 47 -10.74 4.31 -5.66
N VAL A 48 -10.80 3.06 -6.11
CA VAL A 48 -9.65 2.14 -6.07
C VAL A 48 -8.47 2.71 -6.86
N VAL A 49 -8.71 3.23 -8.07
CA VAL A 49 -7.66 3.85 -8.88
C VAL A 49 -7.06 5.08 -8.19
N SER A 50 -7.89 5.95 -7.61
CA SER A 50 -7.37 7.12 -6.87
C SER A 50 -6.53 6.73 -5.66
N ILE A 51 -6.89 5.65 -4.94
CA ILE A 51 -6.08 5.13 -3.83
C ILE A 51 -4.71 4.69 -4.36
N ALA A 52 -4.69 3.88 -5.43
CA ALA A 52 -3.45 3.38 -6.00
C ALA A 52 -2.54 4.52 -6.49
N ASP A 53 -3.10 5.48 -7.24
CA ASP A 53 -2.35 6.62 -7.76
C ASP A 53 -1.79 7.49 -6.63
N HIS A 54 -2.58 7.72 -5.58
CA HIS A 54 -2.15 8.50 -4.42
C HIS A 54 -0.99 7.82 -3.68
N VAL A 55 -1.09 6.52 -3.40
CA VAL A 55 -0.01 5.76 -2.77
C VAL A 55 1.28 5.82 -3.61
N VAL A 56 1.18 5.73 -4.94
CA VAL A 56 2.33 5.86 -5.85
C VAL A 56 2.96 7.25 -5.78
N GLN A 57 2.14 8.31 -5.82
CA GLN A 57 2.60 9.69 -5.74
C GLN A 57 3.31 9.98 -4.41
N GLU A 58 2.69 9.61 -3.29
CA GLU A 58 3.25 9.81 -1.95
C GLU A 58 4.52 8.97 -1.75
N SER A 59 4.57 7.75 -2.30
CA SER A 59 5.78 6.93 -2.26
C SER A 59 6.95 7.63 -2.97
N ARG A 60 6.73 8.18 -4.16
CA ARG A 60 7.76 8.94 -4.89
C ARG A 60 8.19 10.19 -4.12
N ALA A 61 7.24 10.92 -3.53
CA ALA A 61 7.53 12.09 -2.71
C ALA A 61 8.38 11.77 -1.47
N ALA A 62 8.15 10.59 -0.88
CA ALA A 62 8.95 10.05 0.23
C ALA A 62 10.31 9.45 -0.22
N GLY A 63 10.65 9.52 -1.51
CA GLY A 63 11.89 8.95 -2.07
C GLY A 63 11.88 7.42 -2.20
N LEU A 64 10.71 6.79 -2.04
CA LEU A 64 10.51 5.37 -2.30
C LEU A 64 10.24 5.16 -3.80
N LEU A 65 10.78 4.08 -4.36
CA LEU A 65 10.60 3.72 -5.76
C LEU A 65 9.56 2.59 -5.87
N PRO A 66 8.34 2.87 -6.35
CA PRO A 66 7.35 1.84 -6.62
C PRO A 66 7.86 0.90 -7.73
N ALA A 67 7.80 -0.40 -7.49
CA ALA A 67 8.14 -1.38 -8.52
C ALA A 67 6.95 -1.55 -9.48
N GLY A 68 7.11 -1.15 -10.75
CA GLY A 68 6.14 -1.44 -11.81
C GLY A 68 5.25 -0.28 -12.28
N CYS A 69 5.50 0.96 -11.82
CA CYS A 69 4.84 2.17 -12.31
C CYS A 69 5.81 3.33 -12.56
#